data_AF-A0A0F2MLH9-F1
#
_entry.id   AF-A0A0F2MLH9-F1
#
_cell.length_a   1.000
_cell.length_b   1.000
_cell.length_c   1.000
_cell.angle_alpha   90.00
_cell.angle_beta   90.00
_cell.angle_gamma   90.00
#
_symmetry.space_group_name_H-M   'P 1'
#
loop_
_entity.id
_entity.type
_entity.pdbx_description
1 polymer ?
#
loop_
_entity_poly.entity_id
_entity_poly.type
_entity_poly.pdbx_seq_one_letter_code
_entity_poly.pdbx_strand_id
1 'polypeptide(L)'
;MCPGPMSTLQRRSATIAPRPAHGASDDLTADSNLRPSLTNSVITNTADHMPGRTITSPGRPVVSVPSLTDFSVDIDDKIEAELVDQYFRYLHALPAYGFLHQSTVVQRCLERSINPALKAALCAITALFMGRCADERDKWAQASETLVFQGLSHPSIFHLQALLLVIRYRADSGGFSRAFMLAGLAARLAAALRLNYEHHELSPVAQEVRRRTFWSLYFLEEVFCSGLREFELCHPDIIYLRLPREDTNFANEASPDMNTAYLIRGLGVEPTSIGQRGLFVKVALLRRNIMK
;
A
#
# COMPACT_ATOMS: atom_id res chain seq x y z
N MET A 1 38.64 34.13 34.66
CA MET A 1 39.25 32.79 34.79
C MET A 1 38.23 31.86 35.43
N CYS A 2 38.23 30.60 34.98
CA CYS A 2 37.36 29.46 35.32
C CYS A 2 35.99 29.36 34.61
N PRO A 3 35.90 28.53 33.54
CA PRO A 3 34.65 28.15 32.88
C PRO A 3 34.00 26.91 33.52
N GLY A 4 32.67 26.83 33.50
CA GLY A 4 31.88 25.67 33.94
C GLY A 4 31.80 24.55 32.88
N PRO A 5 31.50 23.30 33.27
CA PRO A 5 31.77 22.13 32.43
C PRO A 5 30.70 21.88 31.36
N MET A 6 31.17 21.54 30.17
CA MET A 6 30.41 20.96 29.06
C MET A 6 29.97 19.52 29.40
N SER A 7 28.68 19.22 29.28
CA SER A 7 28.16 17.87 29.32
C SER A 7 28.24 17.22 27.93
N THR A 8 29.18 16.29 27.76
CA THR A 8 29.31 15.41 26.59
C THR A 8 28.27 14.28 26.66
N LEU A 9 27.23 14.33 25.81
CA LEU A 9 26.32 13.22 25.57
C LEU A 9 26.97 12.21 24.61
N GLN A 10 27.48 11.12 25.16
CA GLN A 10 28.10 10.03 24.42
C GLN A 10 26.99 9.11 23.86
N ARG A 11 26.76 9.19 22.55
CA ARG A 11 25.81 8.36 21.81
C ARG A 11 26.36 6.93 21.71
N ARG A 12 25.70 5.95 22.34
CA ARG A 12 26.04 4.53 22.25
C ARG A 12 25.68 4.00 20.86
N SER A 13 26.69 3.58 20.09
CA SER A 13 26.55 2.79 18.87
C SER A 13 26.25 1.34 19.23
N ALA A 14 25.13 0.78 18.76
CA ALA A 14 24.82 -0.64 18.88
C ALA A 14 25.21 -1.35 17.59
N THR A 15 26.25 -2.19 17.66
CA THR A 15 26.70 -3.09 16.59
C THR A 15 25.84 -4.35 16.63
N ILE A 16 25.10 -4.65 15.56
CA ILE A 16 24.35 -5.91 15.41
C ILE A 16 25.18 -6.86 14.52
N ALA A 17 25.47 -8.06 15.04
CA ALA A 17 26.17 -9.12 14.31
C ALA A 17 25.19 -9.94 13.43
N PRO A 18 25.63 -10.49 12.29
CA PRO A 18 24.76 -11.24 11.39
C PRO A 18 24.56 -12.70 11.84
N ARG A 19 23.36 -13.24 11.60
CA ARG A 19 23.01 -14.66 11.78
C ARG A 19 23.06 -15.41 10.43
N PRO A 20 23.33 -16.73 10.41
CA PRO A 20 23.60 -17.47 9.18
C PRO A 20 22.33 -17.86 8.41
N ALA A 21 22.51 -17.99 7.10
CA ALA A 21 21.47 -18.23 6.09
C ALA A 21 20.92 -19.66 6.10
N HIS A 22 19.60 -19.77 5.94
CA HIS A 22 18.91 -21.01 5.54
C HIS A 22 18.00 -20.73 4.33
N GLY A 23 17.84 -21.76 3.50
CA GLY A 23 17.50 -21.70 2.07
C GLY A 23 16.14 -21.10 1.71
N ALA A 24 16.10 -20.55 0.51
CA ALA A 24 14.95 -19.89 -0.11
C ALA A 24 13.90 -20.90 -0.59
N SER A 25 12.65 -20.64 -0.24
CA SER A 25 11.44 -21.26 -0.79
C SER A 25 10.54 -20.14 -1.31
N ASP A 26 10.18 -20.17 -2.59
CA ASP A 26 9.26 -19.21 -3.21
C ASP A 26 7.81 -19.52 -2.79
N ASP A 27 7.27 -18.76 -1.82
CA ASP A 27 5.84 -18.76 -1.50
C ASP A 27 5.37 -17.34 -1.14
N LEU A 28 4.65 -16.70 -2.06
CA LEU A 28 4.07 -15.35 -1.89
C LEU A 28 2.74 -15.35 -1.12
N THR A 29 2.47 -16.38 -0.32
CA THR A 29 1.24 -16.50 0.48
C THR A 29 1.48 -17.18 1.82
N ALA A 30 2.15 -16.50 2.77
CA ALA A 30 2.04 -16.87 4.18
C ALA A 30 2.50 -15.70 5.08
N ASP A 31 1.55 -14.95 5.62
CA ASP A 31 1.84 -14.14 6.82
C ASP A 31 0.57 -13.98 7.65
N SER A 32 0.22 -15.07 8.34
CA SER A 32 -0.82 -15.07 9.36
C SER A 32 -0.45 -16.08 10.43
N ASN A 33 0.47 -15.73 11.32
CA ASN A 33 0.56 -16.29 12.68
C ASN A 33 1.60 -15.54 13.51
N LEU A 34 1.18 -14.49 14.22
CA LEU A 34 1.82 -14.00 15.44
C LEU A 34 0.75 -13.24 16.25
N ARG A 35 0.07 -13.94 17.15
CA ARG A 35 -0.82 -13.35 18.17
C ARG A 35 -0.01 -12.99 19.41
N PRO A 36 -0.21 -11.81 20.03
CA PRO A 36 0.01 -11.63 21.46
C PRO A 36 -1.30 -11.92 22.22
N SER A 37 -1.22 -12.82 23.19
CA SER A 37 -2.29 -13.13 24.13
C SER A 37 -2.55 -11.94 25.06
N LEU A 38 -3.72 -11.31 24.96
CA LEU A 38 -4.25 -10.43 26.00
C LEU A 38 -5.35 -11.18 26.74
N THR A 39 -5.04 -11.56 27.98
CA THR A 39 -5.97 -12.13 28.95
C THR A 39 -7.00 -11.08 29.34
N ASN A 40 -8.28 -11.30 29.03
CA ASN A 40 -9.37 -10.48 29.57
C ASN A 40 -9.59 -10.84 31.04
N SER A 41 -9.31 -9.89 31.93
CA SER A 41 -9.76 -9.92 33.32
C SER A 41 -11.27 -9.67 33.35
N VAL A 42 -12.01 -10.67 33.83
CA VAL A 42 -13.45 -10.60 34.11
C VAL A 42 -13.67 -9.71 35.33
N ILE A 43 -14.41 -8.62 35.17
CA ILE A 43 -14.97 -7.86 36.30
C ILE A 43 -16.25 -8.57 36.72
N THR A 44 -16.23 -9.27 37.85
CA THR A 44 -17.42 -9.85 38.48
C THR A 44 -18.12 -8.78 39.33
N ASN A 45 -19.28 -8.29 38.89
CA ASN A 45 -20.20 -7.57 39.76
C ASN A 45 -21.17 -8.56 40.40
N THR A 46 -21.11 -8.65 41.72
CA THR A 46 -22.07 -9.32 42.59
C THR A 46 -23.33 -8.47 42.73
N ALA A 47 -24.51 -9.07 42.51
CA ALA A 47 -25.79 -8.56 43.02
C ALA A 47 -26.79 -9.71 43.16
N ASP A 48 -27.56 -9.62 44.24
CA ASP A 48 -28.28 -10.67 44.94
C ASP A 48 -29.54 -11.25 44.25
N HIS A 49 -29.92 -12.42 44.79
CA HIS A 49 -31.10 -13.24 44.57
C HIS A 49 -32.45 -12.50 44.67
N MET A 50 -33.38 -12.78 43.73
CA MET A 50 -34.84 -12.95 43.94
C MET A 50 -35.49 -13.61 42.69
N PRO A 51 -36.50 -14.49 42.80
CA PRO A 51 -36.97 -15.32 41.69
C PRO A 51 -38.22 -14.80 40.99
N GLY A 52 -38.33 -15.09 39.68
CA GLY A 52 -39.60 -15.32 38.99
C GLY A 52 -40.15 -14.18 38.11
N ARG A 53 -39.82 -14.19 36.81
CA ARG A 53 -40.75 -13.85 35.71
C ARG A 53 -40.17 -14.22 34.35
N THR A 54 -40.82 -15.15 33.65
CA THR A 54 -40.52 -15.51 32.26
C THR A 54 -40.96 -14.37 31.35
N ILE A 55 -40.01 -13.66 30.74
CA ILE A 55 -40.27 -12.71 29.66
C ILE A 55 -39.75 -13.36 28.38
N THR A 56 -40.66 -13.79 27.51
CA THR A 56 -40.35 -14.22 26.15
C THR A 56 -39.89 -13.00 25.33
N SER A 57 -38.61 -12.96 24.98
CA SER A 57 -38.08 -11.95 24.06
C SER A 57 -38.56 -12.25 22.62
N PRO A 58 -39.09 -11.27 21.88
CA PRO A 58 -39.33 -11.44 20.46
C PRO A 58 -37.99 -11.61 19.73
N GLY A 59 -37.93 -12.56 18.80
CA GLY A 59 -36.73 -12.90 18.04
C GLY A 59 -36.21 -11.70 17.24
N ARG A 60 -34.90 -11.43 17.33
CA ARG A 60 -34.22 -10.49 16.43
C ARG A 60 -34.40 -10.96 14.99
N PRO A 61 -34.75 -10.07 14.04
CA PRO A 61 -34.65 -10.43 12.64
C PRO A 61 -33.17 -10.70 12.33
N VAL A 62 -32.89 -11.93 11.92
CA VAL A 62 -31.59 -12.31 11.36
C VAL A 62 -31.49 -11.57 10.04
N VAL A 63 -30.73 -10.47 10.02
CA VAL A 63 -30.35 -9.81 8.78
C VAL A 63 -29.38 -10.77 8.08
N SER A 64 -29.85 -11.39 7.00
CA SER A 64 -29.05 -12.20 6.10
C SER A 64 -27.95 -11.32 5.51
N VAL A 65 -26.72 -11.45 6.01
CA VAL A 65 -25.55 -10.85 5.35
C VAL A 65 -25.34 -11.64 4.06
N PRO A 66 -25.26 -11.00 2.89
CA PRO A 66 -24.97 -11.70 1.64
C PRO A 66 -23.64 -12.46 1.75
N SER A 67 -23.61 -13.68 1.20
CA SER A 67 -22.39 -14.50 1.15
C SER A 67 -21.25 -13.75 0.46
N LEU A 68 -20.03 -13.90 1.00
CA LEU A 68 -18.81 -13.19 0.63
C LEU A 68 -18.27 -13.50 -0.79
N THR A 69 -18.96 -14.35 -1.55
CA THR A 69 -18.46 -14.95 -2.80
C THR A 69 -19.06 -14.35 -4.08
N ASP A 70 -20.03 -13.44 -3.99
CA ASP A 70 -20.88 -13.06 -5.14
C ASP A 70 -20.51 -11.73 -5.81
N PHE A 71 -19.38 -11.10 -5.44
CA PHE A 71 -18.94 -9.81 -5.99
C PHE A 71 -17.74 -9.95 -6.94
N SER A 72 -17.69 -11.03 -7.73
CA SER A 72 -16.76 -11.08 -8.86
C SER A 72 -17.25 -10.11 -9.94
N VAL A 73 -16.44 -9.09 -10.21
CA VAL A 73 -16.65 -8.28 -11.41
C VAL A 73 -16.34 -9.14 -12.60
N ASP A 74 -17.36 -9.46 -13.38
CA ASP A 74 -17.17 -10.09 -14.68
C ASP A 74 -16.62 -9.04 -15.65
N ILE A 75 -15.35 -9.19 -16.00
CA ILE A 75 -14.66 -8.40 -17.00
C ILE A 75 -14.30 -9.40 -18.08
N ASP A 76 -14.81 -9.19 -19.30
CA ASP A 76 -14.51 -10.03 -20.44
C ASP A 76 -12.99 -10.20 -20.61
N ASP A 77 -12.53 -11.45 -20.76
CA ASP A 77 -11.11 -11.81 -20.79
C ASP A 77 -10.32 -11.03 -21.86
N LYS A 78 -10.96 -10.72 -23.01
CA LYS A 78 -10.34 -9.94 -24.08
C LYS A 78 -10.22 -8.47 -23.71
N ILE A 79 -11.27 -7.89 -23.10
CA ILE A 79 -11.22 -6.52 -22.56
C ILE A 79 -10.17 -6.41 -21.46
N GLU A 80 -10.12 -7.38 -20.53
CA GLU A 80 -9.12 -7.45 -19.48
C GLU A 80 -7.71 -7.43 -20.07
N ALA A 81 -7.40 -8.34 -20.99
CA ALA A 81 -6.09 -8.44 -21.62
C ALA A 81 -5.68 -7.13 -22.34
N GLU A 82 -6.62 -6.50 -23.05
CA GLU A 82 -6.36 -5.25 -23.76
C GLU A 82 -6.07 -4.07 -22.80
N LEU A 83 -6.85 -3.96 -21.72
CA LEU A 83 -6.64 -2.93 -20.71
C LEU A 83 -5.34 -3.17 -19.92
N VAL A 84 -4.98 -4.42 -19.63
CA VAL A 84 -3.71 -4.74 -18.98
C VAL A 84 -2.52 -4.35 -19.87
N ASP A 85 -2.55 -4.67 -21.16
CA ASP A 85 -1.52 -4.23 -22.12
C ASP A 85 -1.39 -2.69 -22.15
N GLN A 86 -2.50 -1.99 -22.18
CA GLN A 86 -2.53 -0.52 -22.23
C GLN A 86 -2.06 0.13 -20.93
N TYR A 87 -2.36 -0.48 -19.78
CA TYR A 87 -1.85 -0.02 -18.49
C TYR A 87 -0.32 0.00 -18.50
N PHE A 88 0.31 -1.11 -18.90
CA PHE A 88 1.76 -1.21 -18.93
C PHE A 88 2.39 -0.35 -20.03
N ARG A 89 1.70 -0.15 -21.16
CA ARG A 89 2.18 0.70 -22.25
C ARG A 89 2.15 2.19 -21.90
N TYR A 90 1.10 2.68 -21.22
CA TYR A 90 0.86 4.12 -21.07
C TYR A 90 0.92 4.63 -19.63
N LEU A 91 0.28 3.94 -18.69
CA LEU A 91 0.20 4.42 -17.31
C LEU A 91 1.46 4.06 -16.52
N HIS A 92 2.00 2.85 -16.68
CA HIS A 92 3.11 2.33 -15.86
C HIS A 92 4.39 3.17 -15.92
N ALA A 93 4.63 3.85 -17.06
CA ALA A 93 5.73 4.79 -17.23
C ALA A 93 5.65 6.00 -16.26
N LEU A 94 4.45 6.34 -15.77
CA LEU A 94 4.25 7.44 -14.84
C LEU A 94 4.66 7.00 -13.42
N PRO A 95 5.46 7.79 -12.68
CA PRO A 95 5.92 7.43 -11.33
C PRO A 95 4.79 7.05 -10.35
N ALA A 96 3.66 7.74 -10.47
CA ALA A 96 2.44 7.52 -9.69
C ALA A 96 1.76 6.15 -9.94
N TYR A 97 2.00 5.51 -11.08
CA TYR A 97 1.34 4.27 -11.48
C TYR A 97 2.32 3.10 -11.62
N GLY A 98 3.62 3.36 -11.78
CA GLY A 98 4.65 2.34 -12.04
C GLY A 98 5.05 1.46 -10.86
N PHE A 99 4.10 0.92 -10.09
CA PHE A 99 4.34 0.10 -8.90
C PHE A 99 4.02 -1.39 -9.05
N LEU A 100 3.42 -1.79 -10.18
CA LEU A 100 3.15 -3.18 -10.50
C LEU A 100 4.28 -3.79 -11.32
N HIS A 101 4.63 -5.07 -11.08
CA HIS A 101 5.59 -5.77 -11.93
C HIS A 101 4.87 -6.41 -13.13
N GLN A 102 5.25 -6.03 -14.35
CA GLN A 102 4.53 -6.42 -15.57
C GLN A 102 4.44 -7.93 -15.73
N SER A 103 5.57 -8.63 -15.68
CA SER A 103 5.64 -10.09 -15.87
C SER A 103 4.76 -10.82 -14.86
N THR A 104 4.78 -10.40 -13.59
CA THR A 104 3.96 -11.00 -12.53
C THR A 104 2.47 -10.75 -12.73
N VAL A 105 2.07 -9.53 -13.12
CA VAL A 105 0.65 -9.23 -13.35
C VAL A 105 0.12 -9.98 -14.57
N VAL A 106 0.86 -9.95 -15.69
CA VAL A 106 0.48 -10.66 -16.91
C VAL A 106 0.35 -12.16 -16.66
N GLN A 107 1.32 -12.76 -15.98
CA GLN A 107 1.27 -14.17 -15.61
C GLN A 107 0.03 -14.50 -14.76
N ARG A 108 -0.27 -13.68 -13.75
CA ARG A 108 -1.44 -13.88 -12.89
C ARG A 108 -2.78 -13.67 -13.60
N CYS A 109 -2.84 -12.81 -14.60
CA CYS A 109 -4.02 -12.71 -15.49
C CYS A 109 -4.20 -14.01 -16.30
N LEU A 110 -3.12 -14.52 -16.92
CA LEU A 110 -3.16 -15.77 -17.69
C LEU A 110 -3.58 -16.97 -16.82
N GLU A 111 -3.08 -17.03 -15.59
CA GLU A 111 -3.41 -18.07 -14.62
C GLU A 111 -4.75 -17.86 -13.91
N ARG A 112 -5.46 -16.75 -14.19
CA ARG A 112 -6.70 -16.33 -13.50
C ARG A 112 -6.54 -16.27 -11.97
N SER A 113 -5.34 -15.95 -11.51
CA SER A 113 -4.93 -15.87 -10.10
C SER A 113 -4.70 -14.44 -9.60
N ILE A 114 -4.92 -13.44 -10.46
CA ILE A 114 -4.82 -12.03 -10.09
C ILE A 114 -5.86 -11.67 -9.02
N ASN A 115 -5.45 -10.85 -8.05
CA ASN A 115 -6.36 -10.39 -6.99
C ASN A 115 -7.55 -9.61 -7.62
N PRO A 116 -8.81 -9.98 -7.31
CA PRO A 116 -9.98 -9.38 -7.95
C PRO A 116 -10.11 -7.87 -7.75
N ALA A 117 -9.75 -7.35 -6.57
CA ALA A 117 -9.78 -5.91 -6.30
C ALA A 117 -8.77 -5.17 -7.18
N LEU A 118 -7.54 -5.71 -7.28
CA LEU A 118 -6.49 -5.14 -8.13
C LEU A 118 -6.89 -5.18 -9.60
N LYS A 119 -7.42 -6.31 -10.06
CA LYS A 119 -7.90 -6.49 -11.44
C LYS A 119 -8.94 -5.43 -11.81
N ALA A 120 -9.98 -5.29 -10.99
CA ALA A 120 -11.06 -4.35 -11.23
C ALA A 120 -10.57 -2.89 -11.23
N ALA A 121 -9.67 -2.53 -10.29
CA ALA A 121 -9.10 -1.19 -10.26
C ALA A 121 -8.23 -0.88 -11.48
N LEU A 122 -7.40 -1.84 -11.91
CA LEU A 122 -6.52 -1.73 -13.06
C LEU A 122 -7.32 -1.55 -14.35
N CYS A 123 -8.37 -2.33 -14.54
CA CYS A 123 -9.27 -2.16 -15.68
C CYS A 123 -9.99 -0.82 -15.63
N ALA A 124 -10.52 -0.41 -14.47
CA ALA A 124 -11.25 0.84 -14.29
C ALA A 124 -10.40 2.08 -14.64
N ILE A 125 -9.20 2.19 -14.06
CA ILE A 125 -8.32 3.34 -14.29
C ILE A 125 -7.80 3.40 -15.72
N THR A 126 -7.52 2.25 -16.32
CA THR A 126 -7.04 2.20 -17.70
C THR A 126 -8.16 2.53 -18.68
N ALA A 127 -9.37 2.01 -18.46
CA ALA A 127 -10.53 2.36 -19.27
C ALA A 127 -10.89 3.86 -19.15
N LEU A 128 -10.73 4.44 -17.95
CA LEU A 128 -10.87 5.89 -17.74
C LEU A 128 -9.85 6.67 -18.60
N PHE A 129 -8.57 6.31 -18.49
CA PHE A 129 -7.49 6.96 -19.23
C PHE A 129 -7.66 6.84 -20.76
N MET A 130 -8.11 5.68 -21.23
CA MET A 130 -8.34 5.42 -22.66
C MET A 130 -9.68 5.94 -23.18
N GLY A 131 -10.51 6.57 -22.34
CA GLY A 131 -11.80 7.13 -22.75
C GLY A 131 -12.84 6.10 -23.20
N ARG A 132 -12.81 4.89 -22.65
CA ARG A 132 -13.66 3.76 -23.08
C ARG A 132 -14.43 3.12 -21.91
N CYS A 133 -15.32 2.17 -22.22
CA CYS A 133 -16.10 1.39 -21.25
C CYS A 133 -16.78 2.28 -20.21
N ALA A 134 -17.45 3.34 -20.67
CA ALA A 134 -17.96 4.41 -19.79
C ALA A 134 -18.95 3.87 -18.75
N ASP A 135 -19.79 2.91 -19.13
CA ASP A 135 -20.83 2.33 -18.28
C ASP A 135 -20.27 1.30 -17.29
N GLU A 136 -19.18 0.62 -17.65
CA GLU A 136 -18.59 -0.45 -16.86
C GLU A 136 -17.47 0.02 -15.94
N ARG A 137 -16.65 1.00 -16.36
CA ARG A 137 -15.45 1.41 -15.62
C ARG A 137 -15.74 1.91 -14.21
N ASP A 138 -16.87 2.60 -13.99
CA ASP A 138 -17.26 3.04 -12.65
C ASP A 138 -17.73 1.86 -11.78
N LYS A 139 -18.41 0.89 -12.37
CA LYS A 139 -18.79 -0.36 -11.68
C LYS A 139 -17.55 -1.14 -11.25
N TRP A 140 -16.54 -1.21 -12.11
CA TRP A 140 -15.25 -1.84 -11.80
C TRP A 140 -14.52 -1.13 -10.67
N ALA A 141 -14.45 0.22 -10.70
CA ALA A 141 -13.86 1.01 -9.62
C ALA A 141 -14.61 0.80 -8.29
N GLN A 142 -15.94 0.85 -8.33
CA GLN A 142 -16.79 0.64 -7.17
C GLN A 142 -16.64 -0.75 -6.58
N ALA A 143 -16.58 -1.79 -7.42
CA ALA A 143 -16.42 -3.14 -6.96
C ALA A 143 -15.02 -3.40 -6.37
N SER A 144 -13.97 -2.82 -6.97
CA SER A 144 -12.64 -2.84 -6.37
C SER A 144 -12.64 -2.23 -4.97
N GLU A 145 -13.27 -1.07 -4.81
CA GLU A 145 -13.39 -0.37 -3.53
C GLU A 145 -14.13 -1.23 -2.49
N THR A 146 -15.24 -1.87 -2.89
CA THR A 146 -15.99 -2.81 -2.03
C THR A 146 -15.14 -3.99 -1.58
N LEU A 147 -14.38 -4.61 -2.50
CA LEU A 147 -13.51 -5.74 -2.18
C LEU A 147 -12.38 -5.34 -1.22
N VAL A 148 -11.79 -4.15 -1.39
CA VAL A 148 -10.82 -3.59 -0.44
C VAL A 148 -11.43 -3.42 0.95
N PHE A 149 -12.67 -2.91 1.04
CA PHE A 149 -13.34 -2.72 2.32
C PHE A 149 -13.69 -4.03 3.03
N GLN A 150 -14.08 -5.05 2.29
CA GLN A 150 -14.30 -6.39 2.84
C GLN A 150 -12.99 -6.98 3.41
N GLY A 151 -11.85 -6.64 2.82
CA GLY A 151 -10.53 -7.07 3.24
C GLY A 151 -9.87 -6.24 4.36
N LEU A 152 -10.55 -5.29 5.00
CA LEU A 152 -9.91 -4.35 5.94
C LEU A 152 -9.28 -5.02 7.18
N SER A 153 -9.87 -6.13 7.65
CA SER A 153 -9.32 -6.90 8.77
C SER A 153 -8.06 -7.67 8.41
N HIS A 154 -7.80 -7.85 7.11
CA HIS A 154 -6.66 -8.59 6.56
C HIS A 154 -6.00 -7.76 5.45
N PRO A 155 -5.32 -6.65 5.81
CA PRO A 155 -4.67 -5.78 4.84
C PRO A 155 -3.63 -6.57 4.03
N SER A 156 -3.58 -6.32 2.72
CA SER A 156 -2.61 -6.95 1.83
C SER A 156 -2.02 -5.90 0.88
N ILE A 157 -0.85 -6.21 0.29
CA ILE A 157 -0.25 -5.35 -0.71
C ILE A 157 -1.19 -5.13 -1.91
N PHE A 158 -1.96 -6.16 -2.31
CA PHE A 158 -2.91 -6.06 -3.41
C PHE A 158 -4.08 -5.13 -3.08
N HIS A 159 -4.59 -5.15 -1.85
CA HIS A 159 -5.64 -4.22 -1.41
C HIS A 159 -5.16 -2.77 -1.46
N LEU A 160 -3.92 -2.50 -1.02
CA LEU A 160 -3.35 -1.16 -1.11
C LEU A 160 -3.13 -0.72 -2.57
N GLN A 161 -2.57 -1.60 -3.41
CA GLN A 161 -2.35 -1.32 -4.83
C GLN A 161 -3.66 -1.01 -5.57
N ALA A 162 -4.71 -1.81 -5.31
CA ALA A 162 -6.05 -1.57 -5.83
C ALA A 162 -6.58 -0.21 -5.36
N LEU A 163 -6.48 0.08 -4.06
CA LEU A 163 -6.93 1.33 -3.47
C LEU A 163 -6.22 2.55 -4.07
N LEU A 164 -4.92 2.48 -4.33
CA LEU A 164 -4.16 3.56 -4.98
C LEU A 164 -4.68 3.86 -6.40
N LEU A 165 -5.03 2.84 -7.17
CA LEU A 165 -5.63 3.02 -8.49
C LEU A 165 -7.06 3.59 -8.39
N VAL A 166 -7.85 3.13 -7.42
CA VAL A 166 -9.21 3.67 -7.16
C VAL A 166 -9.15 5.13 -6.74
N ILE A 167 -8.22 5.54 -5.87
CA ILE A 167 -8.06 6.94 -5.46
C ILE A 167 -7.86 7.84 -6.68
N ARG A 168 -6.97 7.43 -7.59
CA ARG A 168 -6.69 8.17 -8.83
C ARG A 168 -7.91 8.20 -9.75
N TYR A 169 -8.58 7.06 -9.92
CA TYR A 169 -9.83 6.98 -10.67
C TYR A 169 -10.87 7.98 -10.13
N ARG A 170 -11.07 8.01 -8.81
CA ARG A 170 -12.04 8.90 -8.17
C ARG A 170 -11.64 10.37 -8.34
N ALA A 171 -10.36 10.72 -8.22
CA ALA A 171 -9.91 12.08 -8.48
C ALA A 171 -10.17 12.49 -9.95
N ASP A 172 -9.77 11.65 -10.90
CA ASP A 172 -9.85 11.93 -12.34
C ASP A 172 -11.30 11.92 -12.88
N SER A 173 -12.21 11.25 -12.18
CA SER A 173 -13.66 11.25 -12.48
C SER A 173 -14.46 12.31 -11.71
N GLY A 174 -13.79 13.18 -10.94
CA GLY A 174 -14.42 14.29 -10.20
C GLY A 174 -14.89 13.96 -8.77
N GLY A 175 -14.72 12.72 -8.32
CA GLY A 175 -15.00 12.25 -6.96
C GLY A 175 -13.92 12.61 -5.92
N PHE A 176 -13.43 13.85 -5.91
CA PHE A 176 -12.30 14.28 -5.08
C PHE A 176 -12.50 14.05 -3.57
N SER A 177 -13.69 14.34 -3.02
CA SER A 177 -13.98 14.11 -1.59
C SER A 177 -13.85 12.64 -1.21
N ARG A 178 -14.25 11.73 -2.10
CA ARG A 178 -14.10 10.29 -1.89
C ARG A 178 -12.63 9.89 -1.97
N ALA A 179 -11.93 10.36 -3.01
CA ALA A 179 -10.51 10.11 -3.20
C ALA A 179 -9.67 10.55 -2.00
N PHE A 180 -9.99 11.71 -1.42
CA PHE A 180 -9.35 12.24 -0.22
C PHE A 180 -9.49 11.30 0.99
N MET A 181 -10.72 10.83 1.27
CA MET A 181 -10.95 9.89 2.38
C MET A 181 -10.25 8.55 2.17
N LEU A 182 -10.23 8.05 0.93
CA LEU A 182 -9.53 6.82 0.57
C LEU A 182 -8.01 6.97 0.69
N ALA A 183 -7.43 8.16 0.42
CA ALA A 183 -6.01 8.41 0.61
C ALA A 183 -5.58 8.26 2.08
N GLY A 184 -6.37 8.77 3.03
CA GLY A 184 -6.14 8.55 4.45
C GLY A 184 -6.19 7.06 4.85
N LEU A 185 -7.11 6.29 4.25
CA LEU A 185 -7.14 4.84 4.44
C LEU A 185 -5.88 4.16 3.86
N ALA A 186 -5.47 4.54 2.65
CA ALA A 186 -4.27 3.99 2.01
C ALA A 186 -3.01 4.23 2.86
N ALA A 187 -2.87 5.41 3.46
CA ALA A 187 -1.79 5.70 4.39
C ALA A 187 -1.78 4.76 5.61
N ARG A 188 -2.94 4.50 6.22
CA ARG A 188 -3.06 3.56 7.34
C ARG A 188 -2.77 2.12 6.93
N LEU A 189 -3.21 1.68 5.75
CA LEU A 189 -2.91 0.35 5.22
C LEU A 189 -1.41 0.18 4.95
N ALA A 190 -0.76 1.18 4.36
CA ALA A 190 0.69 1.14 4.12
C ALA A 190 1.50 1.05 5.43
N ALA A 191 1.08 1.79 6.45
CA ALA A 191 1.68 1.72 7.78
C ALA A 191 1.45 0.34 8.44
N ALA A 192 0.23 -0.21 8.35
CA ALA A 192 -0.09 -1.54 8.87
C ALA A 192 0.76 -2.65 8.22
N LEU A 193 1.01 -2.53 6.91
CA LEU A 193 1.87 -3.44 6.13
C LEU A 193 3.37 -3.18 6.32
N ARG A 194 3.76 -2.16 7.12
CA ARG A 194 5.14 -1.70 7.32
C ARG A 194 5.88 -1.45 6.01
N LEU A 195 5.20 -0.81 5.04
CA LEU A 195 5.80 -0.51 3.75
C LEU A 195 6.87 0.59 3.85
N ASN A 196 6.92 1.36 4.93
CA ASN A 196 7.92 2.39 5.17
C ASN A 196 9.31 1.84 5.57
N TYR A 197 9.49 0.52 5.57
CA TYR A 197 10.75 -0.19 5.86
C TYR A 197 11.14 -1.13 4.71
N GLU A 198 12.44 -1.35 4.54
CA GLU A 198 12.95 -2.43 3.68
C GLU A 198 12.76 -3.80 4.35
N HIS A 199 12.41 -4.83 3.57
CA HIS A 199 12.25 -6.21 4.04
C HIS A 199 13.21 -7.12 3.29
N HIS A 200 14.35 -7.42 3.91
CA HIS A 200 15.45 -8.15 3.25
C HIS A 200 15.16 -9.64 2.97
N GLU A 201 14.11 -10.19 3.56
CA GLU A 201 13.68 -11.58 3.37
C GLU A 201 12.87 -11.77 2.07
N LEU A 202 12.49 -10.68 1.40
CA LEU A 202 11.71 -10.72 0.16
C LEU A 202 12.61 -10.85 -1.07
N SER A 203 12.06 -11.45 -2.12
CA SER A 203 12.71 -11.43 -3.43
C SER A 203 12.93 -9.98 -3.91
N PRO A 204 13.96 -9.71 -4.73
CA PRO A 204 14.25 -8.36 -5.22
C PRO A 204 13.06 -7.69 -5.94
N VAL A 205 12.26 -8.48 -6.66
CA VAL A 205 11.04 -8.01 -7.33
C VAL A 205 9.97 -7.64 -6.30
N ALA A 206 9.70 -8.51 -5.32
CA ALA A 206 8.71 -8.26 -4.28
C ALA A 206 9.07 -7.02 -3.43
N GLN A 207 10.35 -6.86 -3.09
CA GLN A 207 10.83 -5.69 -2.36
C GLN A 207 10.67 -4.41 -3.19
N GLU A 208 10.99 -4.43 -4.48
CA GLU A 208 10.81 -3.28 -5.37
C GLU A 208 9.34 -2.91 -5.57
N VAL A 209 8.44 -3.91 -5.70
CA VAL A 209 6.99 -3.69 -5.77
C VAL A 209 6.48 -2.98 -4.51
N ARG A 210 6.90 -3.43 -3.32
CA ARG A 210 6.54 -2.79 -2.05
C ARG A 210 7.06 -1.36 -1.96
N ARG A 211 8.33 -1.15 -2.33
CA ARG A 211 8.97 0.17 -2.36
C ARG A 211 8.21 1.12 -3.29
N ARG A 212 7.96 0.72 -4.54
CA ARG A 212 7.22 1.53 -5.53
C ARG A 212 5.76 1.77 -5.12
N THR A 213 5.12 0.82 -4.45
CA THR A 213 3.76 0.99 -3.92
C THR A 213 3.73 2.08 -2.85
N PHE A 214 4.71 2.10 -1.94
CA PHE A 214 4.84 3.17 -0.96
C PHE A 214 5.11 4.54 -1.61
N TRP A 215 6.00 4.61 -2.59
CA TRP A 215 6.27 5.86 -3.29
C TRP A 215 5.06 6.36 -4.10
N SER A 216 4.25 5.47 -4.67
CA SER A 216 2.98 5.84 -5.30
C SER A 216 2.01 6.50 -4.32
N LEU A 217 1.92 5.98 -3.09
CA LEU A 217 1.18 6.61 -2.00
C LEU A 217 1.76 7.99 -1.66
N TYR A 218 3.09 8.11 -1.57
CA TYR A 218 3.75 9.39 -1.28
C TYR A 218 3.37 10.48 -2.31
N PHE A 219 3.24 10.11 -3.59
CA PHE A 219 2.81 11.05 -4.64
C PHE A 219 1.34 11.49 -4.53
N LEU A 220 0.50 10.84 -3.72
CA LEU A 220 -0.84 11.35 -3.43
C LEU A 220 -0.79 12.65 -2.61
N GLU A 221 0.30 12.92 -1.89
CA GLU A 221 0.45 14.19 -1.18
C GLU A 221 0.43 15.39 -2.12
N GLU A 222 0.87 15.22 -3.37
CA GLU A 222 0.83 16.27 -4.38
C GLU A 222 -0.60 16.70 -4.74
N VAL A 223 -1.52 15.74 -4.67
CA VAL A 223 -2.92 15.89 -5.07
C VAL A 223 -3.79 16.39 -3.91
N PHE A 224 -3.54 15.93 -2.68
CA PHE A 224 -4.49 16.11 -1.57
C PHE A 224 -4.02 17.00 -0.42
N CYS A 225 -2.72 17.16 -0.20
CA CYS A 225 -2.26 17.66 1.10
C CYS A 225 -2.01 19.17 1.16
N SER A 226 -1.93 19.89 0.03
CA SER A 226 -1.81 21.36 -0.09
C SER A 226 -0.87 22.09 0.90
N GLY A 227 0.07 21.41 1.56
CA GLY A 227 0.92 21.97 2.63
C GLY A 227 0.33 21.90 4.06
N LEU A 228 -0.92 21.49 4.22
CA LEU A 228 -1.58 21.39 5.53
C LEU A 228 -1.14 20.13 6.29
N ARG A 229 -0.66 20.30 7.52
CA ARG A 229 -0.07 19.22 8.32
C ARG A 229 -1.09 18.17 8.74
N GLU A 230 -2.33 18.57 8.97
CA GLU A 230 -3.45 17.69 9.32
C GLU A 230 -3.86 16.73 8.20
N PHE A 231 -3.47 17.02 6.95
CA PHE A 231 -3.78 16.17 5.78
C PHE A 231 -2.59 15.34 5.32
N GLU A 232 -1.46 15.45 6.00
CA GLU A 232 -0.24 14.74 5.67
C GLU A 232 -0.44 13.21 5.70
N LEU A 233 -0.08 12.52 4.62
CA LEU A 233 -0.26 11.07 4.51
C LEU A 233 0.94 10.31 5.11
N CYS A 234 2.17 10.79 4.89
CA CYS A 234 3.39 10.13 5.31
C CYS A 234 4.47 11.13 5.74
N HIS A 235 4.88 11.13 7.01
CA HIS A 235 5.96 12.02 7.47
C HIS A 235 7.36 11.54 6.99
N PRO A 236 8.21 12.40 6.39
CA PRO A 236 9.52 12.01 5.86
C PRO A 236 10.40 11.32 6.89
N ASP A 237 10.35 11.77 8.14
CA ASP A 237 11.15 11.22 9.24
C ASP A 237 10.82 9.77 9.60
N ILE A 238 9.66 9.25 9.18
CA ILE A 238 9.28 7.85 9.40
C ILE A 238 9.44 6.99 8.13
N ILE A 239 10.06 7.53 7.07
CA ILE A 239 10.34 6.82 5.82
C ILE A 239 11.79 6.32 5.87
N TYR A 240 11.95 5.02 6.09
CA TYR A 240 13.26 4.34 6.12
C TYR A 240 13.53 3.55 4.82
N LEU A 241 12.67 3.76 3.82
CA LEU A 241 12.80 3.16 2.49
C LEU A 241 13.87 3.84 1.64
N ARG A 242 14.42 3.04 0.73
CA ARG A 242 15.24 3.54 -0.36
C ARG A 242 14.36 4.12 -1.47
N LEU A 243 14.96 4.93 -2.33
CA LEU A 243 14.32 5.44 -3.53
C LEU A 243 14.04 4.30 -4.54
N PRO A 244 13.00 4.41 -5.38
CA PRO A 244 12.71 3.40 -6.41
C PRO A 244 13.89 3.17 -7.35
N ARG A 245 14.04 1.95 -7.86
CA ARG A 245 14.98 1.64 -8.94
C ARG A 245 14.44 2.11 -10.29
N GLU A 246 15.32 2.31 -11.26
CA GLU A 246 14.92 2.61 -12.65
C GLU A 246 14.11 1.47 -13.30
N ASP A 247 13.31 1.79 -14.30
CA ASP A 247 12.38 0.84 -14.92
C ASP A 247 13.06 -0.32 -15.64
N THR A 248 14.18 -0.08 -16.29
CA THR A 248 14.99 -1.14 -16.92
C THR A 248 15.48 -2.15 -15.88
N ASN A 249 15.91 -1.67 -14.70
CA ASN A 249 16.38 -2.54 -13.62
C ASN A 249 15.24 -3.34 -12.98
N PHE A 250 14.04 -2.76 -12.92
CA PHE A 250 12.86 -3.43 -12.40
C PHE A 250 12.34 -4.49 -13.38
N ALA A 251 12.27 -4.18 -14.67
CA ALA A 251 11.81 -5.10 -15.71
C ALA A 251 12.79 -6.26 -15.95
N ASN A 252 14.10 -6.01 -15.88
CA ASN A 252 15.12 -7.02 -16.10
C ASN A 252 15.52 -7.78 -14.83
N GLU A 253 14.80 -7.56 -13.72
CA GLU A 253 15.09 -8.18 -12.42
C GLU A 253 16.57 -8.05 -12.00
N ALA A 254 17.17 -6.89 -12.29
CA ALA A 254 18.60 -6.66 -12.10
C ALA A 254 19.03 -6.86 -10.63
N SER A 255 20.30 -7.24 -10.44
CA SER A 255 20.89 -7.64 -9.15
C SER A 255 20.51 -6.70 -7.98
N PRO A 256 20.22 -7.26 -6.79
CA PRO A 256 19.91 -6.48 -5.58
C PRO A 256 21.03 -5.53 -5.13
N ASP A 257 22.27 -5.71 -5.62
CA ASP A 257 23.44 -4.92 -5.22
C ASP A 257 23.43 -3.47 -5.74
N MET A 258 22.50 -3.13 -6.65
CA MET A 258 22.29 -1.76 -7.13
C MET A 258 21.57 -0.91 -6.08
N ASN A 259 22.34 -0.54 -5.07
CA ASN A 259 21.96 0.27 -3.94
C ASN A 259 21.42 1.66 -4.37
N THR A 260 20.12 1.93 -4.18
CA THR A 260 19.52 3.26 -4.38
C THR A 260 19.66 4.16 -3.15
N ALA A 261 19.60 5.49 -3.35
CA ALA A 261 19.68 6.50 -2.29
C ALA A 261 18.49 6.43 -1.32
N TYR A 262 18.54 7.23 -0.26
CA TYR A 262 17.42 7.43 0.68
C TYR A 262 16.73 8.78 0.47
N LEU A 263 15.52 8.94 1.01
CA LEU A 263 14.79 10.21 0.96
C LEU A 263 15.53 11.34 1.68
N ILE A 264 15.93 11.08 2.93
CA ILE A 264 16.73 11.98 3.76
C ILE A 264 18.18 11.54 3.64
N ARG A 265 19.09 12.49 3.35
CA ARG A 265 20.53 12.19 3.23
C ARG A 265 21.08 11.73 4.58
N GLY A 266 22.02 10.77 4.56
CA GLY A 266 22.75 10.32 5.75
C GLY A 266 22.22 9.05 6.42
N LEU A 267 21.20 8.40 5.85
CA LEU A 267 20.72 7.08 6.27
C LEU A 267 21.53 5.90 5.66
N GLY A 268 22.55 6.18 4.84
CA GLY A 268 23.40 5.17 4.22
C GLY A 268 24.39 5.74 3.20
N VAL A 269 25.03 4.86 2.44
CA VAL A 269 25.93 5.24 1.33
C VAL A 269 25.11 5.82 0.18
N GLU A 270 25.39 7.06 -0.20
CA GLU A 270 24.74 7.72 -1.33
C GLU A 270 25.35 7.24 -2.65
N PRO A 271 24.56 6.71 -3.60
CA PRO A 271 25.05 6.34 -4.92
C PRO A 271 25.40 7.56 -5.75
N THR A 272 26.28 7.39 -6.74
CA THR A 272 26.70 8.43 -7.69
C THR A 272 25.57 8.96 -8.58
N SER A 273 24.53 8.14 -8.82
CA SER A 273 23.31 8.53 -9.53
C SER A 273 22.10 7.91 -8.88
N ILE A 274 21.00 8.67 -8.78
CA ILE A 274 19.74 8.24 -8.15
C ILE A 274 18.65 7.87 -9.17
N GLY A 275 18.94 8.02 -10.47
CA GLY A 275 17.98 7.73 -11.55
C GLY A 275 16.82 8.71 -11.67
N GLN A 276 16.03 8.60 -12.74
CA GLN A 276 14.86 9.45 -12.99
C GLN A 276 13.78 9.27 -11.92
N ARG A 277 13.54 8.04 -11.47
CA ARG A 277 12.52 7.78 -10.42
C ARG A 277 12.94 8.35 -9.08
N GLY A 278 14.22 8.21 -8.71
CA GLY A 278 14.75 8.80 -7.50
C GLY A 278 14.70 10.34 -7.53
N LEU A 279 15.03 10.95 -8.68
CA LEU A 279 14.90 12.39 -8.87
C LEU A 279 13.46 12.87 -8.69
N PHE A 280 12.48 12.17 -9.28
CA PHE A 280 11.06 12.52 -9.14
C PHE A 280 10.62 12.53 -7.67
N VAL A 281 11.01 11.52 -6.88
CA VAL A 281 10.76 11.51 -5.42
C VAL A 281 11.39 12.70 -4.71
N LYS A 282 12.62 13.08 -5.06
CA LYS A 282 13.31 14.24 -4.46
C LYS A 282 12.61 15.55 -4.81
N VAL A 283 12.09 15.68 -6.03
CA VAL A 283 11.30 16.85 -6.45
C VAL A 283 9.98 16.92 -5.66
N ALA A 284 9.29 15.80 -5.47
CA ALA A 284 8.08 15.74 -4.64
C ALA A 284 8.35 16.22 -3.20
N LEU A 285 9.47 15.78 -2.60
CA LEU A 285 9.91 16.26 -1.28
C LEU A 285 10.21 17.76 -1.27
N LEU A 286 10.91 18.28 -2.28
CA LEU A 286 11.21 19.71 -2.38
C LEU A 286 9.94 20.54 -2.48
N ARG A 287 9.01 20.15 -3.37
CA ARG A 287 7.70 20.81 -3.49
C ARG A 287 6.99 20.85 -2.15
N ARG A 288 6.95 19.71 -1.46
CA ARG A 288 6.33 19.63 -0.14
C ARG A 288 6.95 20.61 0.86
N ASN A 289 8.27 20.73 0.89
CA ASN A 289 8.96 21.66 1.80
C ASN A 289 8.70 23.13 1.46
N ILE A 290 8.38 23.45 0.21
CA ILE A 290 8.01 24.81 -0.23
C ILE A 290 6.58 25.17 0.17
N MET A 291 5.68 24.18 0.21
CA MET A 291 4.26 24.38 0.52
C MET A 291 3.94 24.47 2.03
N LYS A 292 4.91 24.14 2.90
CA LYS A 292 4.81 24.27 4.36
C LYS A 292 5.27 25.64 4.83
#